data_AF-A0A7V9ID80-F1
#
_entry.id   AF-A0A7V9ID80-F1
#
_cell.length_a   1.000
_cell.length_b   1.000
_cell.length_c   1.000
_cell.angle_alpha   90.00
_cell.angle_beta   90.00
_cell.angle_gamma   90.00
#
_symmetry.space_group_name_H-M   'P 1'
#
loop_
_entity.id
_entity.type
_entity.pdbx_description
1 polymer ?
#
loop_
_entity_poly.entity_id
_entity_poly.type
_entity_poly.pdbx_seq_one_letter_code
_entity_poly.pdbx_strand_id
1 'polypeptide(L)'
;TLYTGETVKFPPIPTFSPELFARIRNPNTSLAKKFQKGIAQLQEEKAIQVLHPVAGGGSQEPILAAVGELQFEVAQFRLRTEYGVETRLDRMPYMAARWVTAGWDVLNSGEQLYETDTYRDAQDHPVLLFRSAWHLERVEETRPELRLSTISA
;
A
#
# COMPACT_ATOMS: atom_id res chain seq x y z
N THR A 1 20.75 10.57 -5.28
CA THR A 1 22.07 10.07 -5.70
C THR A 1 23.14 10.94 -5.12
N LEU A 2 24.07 10.38 -4.34
CA LEU A 2 25.30 11.08 -3.97
C LEU A 2 26.34 10.80 -5.06
N TYR A 3 27.00 11.83 -5.58
CA TYR A 3 28.02 11.70 -6.62
C TYR A 3 29.16 12.70 -6.36
N THR A 4 30.34 12.40 -6.91
CA THR A 4 31.49 13.32 -6.97
C THR A 4 31.92 13.47 -8.42
N GLY A 5 31.98 14.71 -8.93
CA GLY A 5 32.27 14.98 -10.34
C GLY A 5 31.00 15.20 -11.16
N GLU A 6 30.85 14.47 -12.27
CA GLU A 6 29.68 14.63 -13.15
C GLU A 6 28.38 14.17 -12.48
N THR A 7 27.27 14.83 -12.85
CA THR A 7 25.95 14.52 -12.28
C THR A 7 25.49 13.14 -12.73
N VAL A 8 25.32 12.24 -11.77
CA VAL A 8 24.73 10.91 -12.01
C VAL A 8 23.33 10.85 -11.38
N LYS A 9 22.36 10.36 -12.14
CA LYS A 9 21.02 10.02 -11.63
C LYS A 9 20.79 8.52 -11.83
N PHE A 10 20.67 7.79 -10.72
CA PHE A 10 20.19 6.41 -10.75
C PHE A 10 18.67 6.40 -10.96
N PRO A 11 18.12 5.33 -11.56
CA PRO A 11 16.68 5.12 -11.57
C PRO A 11 16.13 5.02 -10.14
N PRO A 12 14.84 5.32 -9.93
CA PRO A 12 14.21 5.14 -8.63
C PRO A 12 14.30 3.68 -8.18
N ILE A 13 14.47 3.48 -6.87
CA ILE A 13 14.42 2.14 -6.27
C ILE A 13 12.95 1.68 -6.33
N PRO A 14 12.66 0.53 -6.94
CA PRO A 14 11.30 0.06 -7.08
C PRO A 14 10.71 -0.30 -5.73
N THR A 15 9.39 -0.17 -5.64
CA THR A 15 8.59 -0.69 -4.53
C THR A 15 8.13 -2.08 -4.88
N PHE A 16 8.36 -3.05 -3.98
CA PHE A 16 7.97 -4.44 -4.16
C PHE A 16 6.56 -4.70 -3.63
N SER A 17 5.86 -5.64 -4.27
CA SER A 17 4.53 -6.09 -3.88
C SER A 17 4.54 -6.58 -2.43
N PRO A 18 3.67 -6.03 -1.56
CA PRO A 18 3.45 -6.53 -0.22
C PRO A 18 2.80 -7.92 -0.20
N GLU A 19 3.11 -8.70 0.83
CA GLU A 19 2.51 -10.01 1.09
C GLU A 19 1.58 -10.00 2.31
N LEU A 20 1.78 -9.04 3.22
CA LEU A 20 1.02 -8.92 4.44
C LEU A 20 0.29 -7.59 4.49
N PHE A 21 -0.96 -7.63 4.95
CA PHE A 21 -1.83 -6.47 4.99
C PHE A 21 -2.52 -6.38 6.34
N ALA A 22 -2.57 -5.18 6.88
CA ALA A 22 -3.22 -4.95 8.15
C ALA A 22 -3.81 -3.56 8.24
N ARG A 23 -4.96 -3.47 8.89
CA ARG A 23 -5.50 -2.19 9.31
C ARG A 23 -4.87 -1.81 10.64
N ILE A 24 -4.36 -0.59 10.74
CA ILE A 24 -3.83 -0.02 11.97
C ILE A 24 -4.75 1.07 12.49
N ARG A 25 -5.09 1.01 13.78
CA ARG A 25 -5.98 1.97 14.43
C ARG A 25 -5.37 2.45 15.74
N ASN A 26 -5.56 3.74 16.03
CA ASN A 26 -5.25 4.29 17.33
C ASN A 26 -6.52 4.25 18.21
N PRO A 27 -6.50 3.56 19.36
CA PRO A 27 -7.67 3.45 20.24
C PRO A 27 -7.99 4.77 20.97
N ASN A 28 -7.08 5.75 20.99
CA ASN A 28 -7.25 7.02 21.71
C ASN A 28 -7.39 8.20 20.75
N THR A 29 -8.61 8.52 20.35
CA THR A 29 -8.93 9.57 19.36
C THR A 29 -8.30 10.94 19.63
N SER A 30 -7.96 11.28 20.88
CA SER A 30 -7.24 12.53 21.21
C SER A 30 -5.85 12.63 20.57
N LEU A 31 -5.23 11.50 20.22
CA LEU A 31 -3.90 11.42 19.62
C LEU A 31 -3.94 11.30 18.08
N ALA A 32 -5.10 11.44 17.45
CA ALA A 32 -5.27 11.24 16.00
C ALA A 32 -4.29 12.05 15.13
N LYS A 33 -4.02 13.31 15.47
CA LYS A 33 -3.05 14.15 14.74
C LYS A 33 -1.62 13.60 14.83
N LYS A 34 -1.22 13.11 16.00
CA LYS A 34 0.11 12.51 16.20
C LYS A 34 0.21 11.18 15.46
N PHE A 35 -0.85 10.37 15.50
CA PHE A 35 -0.93 9.11 14.76
C PHE A 35 -0.79 9.33 13.26
N GLN A 36 -1.57 10.24 12.67
CA GLN A 36 -1.48 10.59 11.25
C GLN A 36 -0.09 11.07 10.86
N LYS A 37 0.52 11.93 11.69
CA LYS A 37 1.89 12.41 11.47
C LYS A 37 2.91 11.26 11.49
N GLY A 38 2.79 10.34 12.45
CA GLY A 38 3.70 9.20 12.55
C GLY A 38 3.57 8.22 11.39
N ILE A 39 2.34 7.92 10.95
CA ILE A 39 2.12 7.09 9.76
C ILE A 39 2.74 7.74 8.52
N ALA A 40 2.52 9.04 8.31
CA ALA A 40 3.09 9.77 7.18
C ALA A 40 4.62 9.74 7.17
N GLN A 41 5.26 9.93 8.33
CA GLN A 41 6.72 9.89 8.42
C GLN A 41 7.27 8.47 8.18
N LEU A 42 6.64 7.43 8.72
CA LEU A 42 7.03 6.04 8.45
C LEU A 42 6.90 5.67 6.96
N GLN A 43 5.90 6.23 6.27
CA GLN A 43 5.71 6.07 4.84
C GLN A 43 6.79 6.81 4.04
N GLU A 44 7.12 8.05 4.41
CA GLU A 44 8.16 8.85 3.77
C GLU A 44 9.55 8.21 3.88
N GLU A 45 9.86 7.64 5.04
CA GLU A 45 11.08 6.89 5.30
C GLU A 45 11.08 5.48 4.67
N LYS A 46 9.99 5.09 3.99
CA LYS A 46 9.77 3.76 3.39
C LYS A 46 9.87 2.60 4.37
N ALA A 47 9.61 2.84 5.67
CA ALA A 47 9.60 1.79 6.69
C ALA A 47 8.40 0.84 6.53
N ILE A 48 7.27 1.38 6.08
CA ILE A 48 6.03 0.65 5.82
C ILE A 48 5.32 1.26 4.61
N GLN A 49 4.64 0.44 3.80
CA GLN A 49 3.77 0.97 2.75
C GLN A 49 2.38 1.25 3.32
N VAL A 50 1.77 2.36 2.90
CA VAL A 50 0.39 2.71 3.27
C VAL A 50 -0.42 2.78 1.99
N LEU A 51 -1.51 2.03 1.95
CA LEU A 51 -2.46 2.01 0.85
C LEU A 51 -3.72 2.76 1.27
N HIS A 52 -4.13 3.72 0.46
CA HIS A 52 -5.29 4.56 0.73
C HIS A 52 -6.49 4.09 -0.08
N PRO A 53 -7.68 4.03 0.53
CA PRO A 53 -8.88 3.61 -0.19
C PRO A 53 -9.28 4.64 -1.24
N VAL A 54 -9.89 4.16 -2.32
CA VAL A 54 -10.53 5.00 -3.33
C VAL A 54 -11.96 5.33 -2.91
N ALA A 55 -12.40 6.56 -3.17
CA ALA A 55 -13.78 6.96 -2.89
C ALA A 55 -14.76 6.07 -3.67
N GLY A 56 -15.80 5.56 -2.99
CA GLY A 56 -16.75 4.60 -3.57
C GLY A 56 -16.35 3.13 -3.45
N GLY A 57 -15.16 2.82 -2.90
CA GLY A 57 -14.74 1.45 -2.56
C GLY A 57 -15.31 0.93 -1.24
N GLY A 58 -15.19 -0.38 -1.01
CA GLY A 58 -15.74 -1.07 0.17
C GLY A 58 -15.04 -0.78 1.50
N SER A 59 -13.78 -0.34 1.48
CA SER A 59 -13.02 0.06 2.68
C SER A 59 -12.80 1.56 2.70
N GLN A 60 -12.95 2.20 3.86
CA GLN A 60 -12.83 3.66 4.04
C GLN A 60 -11.56 4.06 4.82
N GLU A 61 -10.78 3.10 5.28
CA GLU A 61 -9.60 3.34 6.12
C GLU A 61 -8.31 2.95 5.37
N PRO A 62 -7.23 3.74 5.50
CA PRO A 62 -5.92 3.34 5.02
C PRO A 62 -5.46 2.04 5.68
N ILE A 63 -4.75 1.21 4.93
CA ILE A 63 -4.17 -0.04 5.42
C ILE A 63 -2.65 0.01 5.30
N LEU A 64 -1.97 -0.69 6.20
CA LEU A 64 -0.55 -0.96 6.09
C LEU A 64 -0.33 -2.20 5.22
N ALA A 65 0.70 -2.12 4.39
CA ALA A 65 1.13 -3.21 3.54
C ALA A 65 2.64 -3.44 3.74
N ALA A 66 3.02 -4.69 4.00
CA ALA A 66 4.38 -5.09 4.30
C ALA A 66 4.80 -6.31 3.47
N VAL A 67 6.09 -6.39 3.17
CA VAL A 67 6.72 -7.59 2.62
C VAL A 67 6.96 -8.60 3.75
N GLY A 68 7.22 -8.14 4.97
CA GLY A 68 7.49 -9.02 6.12
C GLY A 68 6.92 -8.51 7.45
N GLU A 69 6.69 -9.44 8.36
CA GLU A 69 6.02 -9.22 9.65
C GLU A 69 6.69 -8.14 10.51
N LEU A 70 8.02 -8.15 10.55
CA LEU A 70 8.83 -7.22 11.34
C LEU A 70 8.52 -5.74 11.00
N GLN A 71 8.09 -5.44 9.77
CA GLN A 71 7.76 -4.06 9.40
C GLN A 71 6.56 -3.53 10.19
N PHE A 72 5.58 -4.38 10.51
CA PHE A 72 4.46 -3.99 11.37
C PHE A 72 4.91 -3.77 12.81
N GLU A 73 5.74 -4.66 13.35
CA GLU A 73 6.28 -4.53 14.70
C GLU A 73 7.10 -3.24 14.85
N VAL A 74 7.97 -2.94 13.88
CA VAL A 74 8.75 -1.70 13.82
C VAL A 74 7.84 -0.48 13.73
N ALA A 75 6.80 -0.51 12.88
CA ALA A 75 5.86 0.59 12.77
C ALA A 75 5.12 0.85 14.10
N GLN A 76 4.60 -0.20 14.75
CA GLN A 76 3.93 -0.06 16.06
C GLN A 76 4.89 0.43 17.15
N PHE A 77 6.12 -0.10 17.18
CA PHE A 77 7.14 0.32 18.13
C PHE A 77 7.46 1.81 17.98
N ARG A 78 7.75 2.27 16.75
CA ARG A 78 8.08 3.66 16.46
C ARG A 78 6.92 4.61 16.73
N LEU A 79 5.70 4.25 16.37
CA LEU A 79 4.51 5.05 16.71
C LEU A 79 4.38 5.26 18.22
N ARG A 80 4.66 4.22 19.01
CA ARG A 80 4.65 4.29 20.46
C ARG A 80 5.80 5.14 21.00
N THR A 81 7.04 4.92 20.56
CA THR A 81 8.23 5.58 21.13
C THR A 81 8.43 7.02 20.65
N GLU A 82 8.22 7.30 19.38
CA GLU A 82 8.48 8.62 18.79
C GLU A 82 7.27 9.56 18.90
N TYR A 83 6.05 9.02 18.92
CA TYR A 83 4.82 9.83 18.93
C TYR A 83 3.96 9.64 20.17
N GLY A 84 4.28 8.66 21.04
CA GLY A 84 3.46 8.33 22.21
C GLY A 84 2.10 7.73 21.83
N VAL A 85 2.01 7.09 20.65
CA VAL A 85 0.75 6.60 20.09
C VAL A 85 0.70 5.08 20.21
N GLU A 86 -0.13 4.58 21.11
CA GLU A 86 -0.49 3.16 21.12
C GLU A 86 -1.38 2.81 19.93
N THR A 87 -1.22 1.61 19.39
CA THR A 87 -1.95 1.16 18.20
C THR A 87 -2.42 -0.27 18.33
N ARG A 88 -3.51 -0.59 17.64
CA ARG A 88 -4.00 -1.94 17.41
C ARG A 88 -3.93 -2.26 15.93
N LEU A 89 -3.57 -3.50 15.63
CA LEU A 89 -3.38 -3.98 14.27
C LEU A 89 -4.32 -5.15 14.03
N ASP A 90 -5.16 -5.03 13.00
CA ASP A 90 -6.11 -6.06 12.57
C ASP A 90 -5.65 -6.60 11.22
N ARG A 91 -5.43 -7.91 11.11
CA ARG A 91 -5.01 -8.53 9.84
C ARG A 91 -6.12 -8.48 8.80
N MET A 92 -5.72 -8.22 7.57
CA MET A 92 -6.60 -8.22 6.41
C MET A 92 -6.39 -9.50 5.59
N PRO A 93 -7.44 -10.09 5.01
CA PRO A 93 -7.38 -11.36 4.30
C PRO A 93 -6.87 -11.22 2.86
N TYR A 94 -5.97 -10.29 2.60
CA TYR A 94 -5.35 -10.11 1.28
C TYR A 94 -4.09 -10.96 1.18
N MET A 95 -3.90 -11.56 0.01
CA MET A 95 -2.75 -12.42 -0.28
C MET A 95 -1.79 -11.79 -1.28
N ALA A 96 -2.27 -10.85 -2.09
CA ALA A 96 -1.45 -10.20 -3.11
C ALA A 96 -1.91 -8.77 -3.40
N ALA A 97 -0.95 -7.92 -3.74
CA ALA A 97 -1.17 -6.61 -4.34
C ALA A 97 -0.59 -6.56 -5.76
N ARG A 98 -1.31 -5.96 -6.71
CA ARG A 98 -0.78 -5.65 -8.04
C ARG A 98 -1.04 -4.19 -8.39
N TRP A 99 0.00 -3.53 -8.89
CA TRP A 99 -0.15 -2.21 -9.50
C TRP A 99 -0.73 -2.35 -10.90
N VAL A 100 -1.69 -1.50 -11.24
CA VAL A 100 -2.23 -1.37 -12.60
C VAL A 100 -1.37 -0.36 -13.35
N THR A 101 -0.35 -0.84 -14.06
CA THR A 101 0.61 0.06 -14.74
C THR A 101 0.00 0.77 -15.95
N ALA A 102 -1.17 0.33 -16.41
CA ALA A 102 -1.96 1.03 -17.42
C ALA A 102 -2.68 2.30 -16.90
N GLY A 103 -2.69 2.54 -15.59
CA GLY A 103 -3.25 3.74 -14.97
C GLY A 103 -4.75 3.66 -14.65
N TRP A 104 -5.26 4.73 -14.02
CA TRP A 104 -6.65 4.83 -13.55
C TRP A 104 -7.68 4.77 -14.67
N ASP A 105 -7.40 5.40 -15.82
CA ASP A 105 -8.36 5.47 -16.92
C ASP A 105 -8.73 4.09 -17.43
N VAL A 106 -7.74 3.21 -17.60
CA VAL A 106 -7.95 1.81 -18.05
C VAL A 106 -8.66 0.99 -16.98
N LEU A 107 -8.34 1.20 -15.70
CA LEU A 107 -9.02 0.54 -14.61
C LEU A 107 -10.51 0.92 -14.57
N ASN A 108 -10.81 2.21 -14.67
CA ASN A 108 -12.16 2.77 -14.54
C ASN A 108 -13.03 2.59 -15.80
N SER A 109 -12.42 2.44 -16.99
CA SER A 109 -13.17 2.25 -18.23
C SER A 109 -13.71 0.84 -18.43
N GLY A 110 -13.19 -0.14 -17.69
CA GLY A 110 -13.60 -1.53 -17.81
C GLY A 110 -14.68 -1.94 -16.83
N GLU A 111 -15.01 -3.22 -16.86
CA GLU A 111 -16.01 -3.79 -15.95
C GLU A 111 -15.55 -3.78 -14.49
N GLN A 112 -16.51 -3.73 -13.57
CA GLN A 112 -16.23 -3.81 -12.15
C GLN A 112 -15.58 -5.14 -11.79
N LEU A 113 -14.43 -5.09 -11.12
CA LEU A 113 -13.76 -6.27 -10.59
C LEU A 113 -14.41 -6.68 -9.27
N TYR A 114 -15.29 -7.68 -9.31
CA TYR A 114 -15.84 -8.30 -8.10
C TYR A 114 -14.73 -8.96 -7.29
N GLU A 115 -14.84 -9.02 -5.96
CA GLU A 115 -13.86 -9.66 -5.06
C GLU A 115 -12.43 -9.10 -5.12
N THR A 116 -12.26 -7.92 -5.72
CA THR A 116 -11.02 -7.15 -5.73
C THR A 116 -11.26 -5.83 -5.03
N ASP A 117 -10.37 -5.47 -4.11
CA ASP A 117 -10.43 -4.17 -3.44
C ASP A 117 -9.41 -3.22 -4.08
N THR A 118 -9.86 -2.04 -4.48
CA THR A 118 -9.01 -1.03 -5.12
C THR A 118 -8.52 0.01 -4.13
N TYR A 119 -7.21 0.21 -4.12
CA TYR A 119 -6.50 1.20 -3.31
C TYR A 119 -5.59 2.04 -4.21
N ARG A 120 -5.00 3.08 -3.62
CA ARG A 120 -3.90 3.86 -4.19
C ARG A 120 -2.69 3.84 -3.28
N ASP A 121 -1.49 3.82 -3.87
CA ASP A 121 -0.25 3.95 -3.10
C ASP A 121 0.10 5.42 -2.79
N ALA A 122 1.31 5.67 -2.28
CA ALA A 122 1.79 7.00 -1.95
C ALA A 122 1.99 7.91 -3.18
N GLN A 123 2.14 7.32 -4.37
CA GLN A 123 2.34 8.00 -5.65
C GLN A 123 1.03 8.12 -6.45
N ASP A 124 -0.11 7.81 -5.82
CA ASP A 124 -1.43 7.77 -6.46
C ASP A 124 -1.54 6.72 -7.57
N HIS A 125 -0.70 5.69 -7.57
CA HIS A 125 -0.85 4.58 -8.49
C HIS A 125 -1.98 3.64 -8.04
N PRO A 126 -2.82 3.16 -8.97
CA PRO A 126 -3.85 2.18 -8.67
C PRO A 126 -3.26 0.84 -8.25
N VAL A 127 -3.71 0.32 -7.11
CA VAL A 127 -3.32 -0.97 -6.54
C VAL A 127 -4.56 -1.83 -6.33
N LEU A 128 -4.56 -3.02 -6.93
CA LEU A 128 -5.59 -4.03 -6.72
C LEU A 128 -5.13 -5.02 -5.65
N LEU A 129 -5.99 -5.27 -4.67
CA LEU A 129 -5.76 -6.27 -3.62
C LEU A 129 -6.62 -7.49 -3.85
N PHE A 130 -5.97 -8.65 -3.80
CA PHE A 130 -6.57 -9.95 -4.08
C PHE A 130 -6.60 -10.80 -2.81
N ARG A 131 -7.71 -11.50 -2.60
CA ARG A 131 -7.89 -12.47 -1.50
C ARG A 131 -7.65 -13.92 -1.94
N SER A 132 -7.43 -14.14 -3.24
CA SER A 132 -7.29 -15.47 -3.84
C SER A 132 -6.30 -15.42 -5.01
N ALA A 133 -5.37 -16.37 -5.06
CA ALA A 133 -4.42 -16.52 -6.16
C ALA A 133 -5.11 -16.85 -7.48
N TRP A 134 -6.10 -17.77 -7.45
CA TRP A 134 -6.89 -18.12 -8.62
C TRP A 134 -7.61 -16.90 -9.22
N HIS A 135 -8.12 -16.03 -8.35
CA HIS A 135 -8.80 -14.82 -8.82
C HIS A 135 -7.83 -13.82 -9.46
N LEU A 136 -6.65 -13.65 -8.88
CA LEU A 136 -5.58 -12.87 -9.48
C LEU A 136 -5.25 -13.38 -10.90
N GLU A 137 -4.98 -14.67 -11.04
CA GLU A 137 -4.68 -15.31 -12.34
C GLU A 137 -5.80 -15.05 -13.36
N ARG A 138 -7.07 -15.22 -12.94
CA ARG A 138 -8.22 -14.95 -13.81
C ARG A 138 -8.28 -13.49 -14.28
N VAL A 139 -7.98 -12.53 -13.41
CA VAL A 139 -7.95 -11.11 -13.81
C VAL A 139 -6.78 -10.83 -14.75
N GLU A 140 -5.63 -11.45 -14.54
CA GLU A 140 -4.48 -11.34 -15.46
C GLU A 140 -4.81 -11.89 -16.85
N GLU A 141 -5.56 -13.00 -16.94
CA GLU A 141 -6.00 -13.60 -18.20
C GLU A 141 -7.12 -12.82 -18.89
N THR A 142 -8.13 -12.38 -18.14
CA THR A 142 -9.34 -11.75 -18.69
C THR A 142 -9.16 -10.26 -18.96
N ARG A 143 -8.25 -9.60 -18.22
CA ARG A 143 -7.99 -8.16 -18.31
C ARG A 143 -6.50 -7.84 -18.49
N PRO A 144 -5.85 -8.35 -19.56
CA PRO A 144 -4.43 -8.09 -19.82
C PRO A 144 -4.14 -6.60 -20.06
N GLU A 145 -5.15 -5.80 -20.43
CA GLU A 145 -5.03 -4.35 -20.62
C GLU A 145 -4.64 -3.61 -19.33
N LEU A 146 -4.94 -4.17 -18.15
CA LEU A 146 -4.58 -3.58 -16.85
C LEU A 146 -3.06 -3.58 -16.60
N ARG A 147 -2.32 -4.48 -17.24
CA ARG A 147 -0.86 -4.63 -17.07
C ARG A 147 -0.47 -4.70 -15.60
N LEU A 148 -0.95 -5.75 -14.93
CA LEU A 148 -0.70 -5.99 -13.51
C LEU A 148 0.79 -6.24 -13.25
N SER A 149 1.34 -5.54 -12.26
CA SER A 149 2.77 -5.61 -11.91
C SER A 149 2.99 -5.90 -10.43
N THR A 150 4.05 -6.65 -10.13
CA THR A 150 4.55 -6.91 -8.77
C THR A 150 5.50 -5.83 -8.27
N ILE A 151 5.87 -4.89 -9.12
CA ILE A 151 6.75 -3.77 -8.81
C ILE A 151 6.14 -2.45 -9.28
N SER A 152 6.34 -1.41 -8.50
CA SER A 152 6.03 -0.02 -8.84
C SER A 152 7.34 0.76 -8.95
N ALA A 153 7.49 1.54 -10.02
CA ALA A 153 8.71 2.29 -10.35
C ALA A 153 8.41 3.78 -10.50
#